data_AF-A0AAD7VPJ0-F1
#
_entry.id   AF-A0AAD7VPJ0-F1
#
_cell.length_a   1.000
_cell.length_b   1.000
_cell.length_c   1.000
_cell.angle_alpha   90.00
_cell.angle_beta   90.00
_cell.angle_gamma   90.00
#
_symmetry.space_group_name_H-M   'P 1'
#
loop_
_entity.id
_entity.type
_entity.pdbx_description
1 polymer ?
#
loop_
_entity_poly.entity_id
_entity_poly.type
_entity_poly.pdbx_seq_one_letter_code
_entity_poly.pdbx_strand_id
1 'polypeptide(L)'
;MGTPHNPNDEREDAGSTQVWLVGGGIASLAAAVFLIKDAAVPPSHVHIFDLHSHPGGAVTSLGDASTGYVLHSGQQISYHDSSTEKLLSQVSSTEVGKTPWDKHKYRSTEEKYQARHLTRALVEGSSGPEKLDSQKLGLNLRDRLELIRVMLESEHALGRKMISDVFQADFFDTKFWMIWSTTYAFHPQHSVVEFRRYLRKFVQDIIHCDTLTGPDEMRYSQYESIIQPITRFLQNEGVDFRLKDRVVDILTYPSSDPTTVSEIKYLDCDGSEMLVTLDPTDFVFVTLGSVGSGTVLGTNSVAPNLSSAESPDSGWFLWYQLAEKSRKFGNPSNFCSSTSAALLETFTVTLKDPEFFDRITKLTNNKPGSQPVLSLPGSNWVLSLNIPCQPVFHGQPDTVQVFSGWALHPDREGNYVKKPMLQCSGSEIMKEILQHLKFPVTNILANSITIPCISPRVRSPLLVRSHDDRPLVIPHHTTNIAFLGQFVEIPDEPTLSMEYSVQGAQFAVNHLLGLKKEFPKPWKNHLVEFLDLLT
;
A
#
# COMPACT_ATOMS: atom_id res chain seq x y z
N MET A 1 -40.30 -8.65 11.45
CA MET A 1 -39.90 -8.69 12.88
C MET A 1 -39.30 -10.06 13.13
N GLY A 2 -37.99 -10.19 12.99
CA GLY A 2 -37.26 -11.42 13.30
C GLY A 2 -36.88 -11.43 14.78
N THR A 3 -36.99 -12.60 15.41
CA THR A 3 -36.65 -12.84 16.81
C THR A 3 -35.19 -12.48 17.12
N PRO A 4 -34.91 -11.79 18.24
CA PRO A 4 -33.55 -11.52 18.68
C PRO A 4 -32.90 -12.80 19.21
N HIS A 5 -31.69 -13.09 18.74
CA HIS A 5 -30.87 -14.20 19.23
C HIS A 5 -30.60 -14.01 20.73
N ASN A 6 -30.86 -15.05 21.53
CA ASN A 6 -30.77 -15.03 22.98
C ASN A 6 -29.31 -14.80 23.44
N PRO A 7 -28.99 -13.87 24.36
CA PRO A 7 -27.61 -13.45 24.66
C PRO A 7 -26.81 -14.39 25.57
N ASN A 8 -27.36 -15.57 25.92
CA ASN A 8 -26.80 -16.51 26.91
C ASN A 8 -26.35 -17.85 26.32
N ASP A 9 -26.23 -17.99 24.99
CA ASP A 9 -25.39 -19.06 24.44
C ASP A 9 -23.93 -18.63 24.61
N GLU A 10 -23.36 -18.95 25.78
CA GLU A 10 -21.92 -19.11 25.92
C GLU A 10 -21.49 -20.13 24.85
N ARG A 11 -20.77 -19.70 23.81
CA ARG A 11 -20.23 -20.60 22.78
C ARG A 11 -19.31 -21.61 23.48
N GLU A 12 -19.81 -22.83 23.68
CA GLU A 12 -19.12 -23.94 24.34
C GLU A 12 -17.87 -24.46 23.59
N ASP A 13 -17.47 -23.88 22.45
CA ASP A 13 -16.51 -24.54 21.56
C ASP A 13 -15.49 -23.63 20.86
N ALA A 14 -15.04 -22.55 21.51
CA ALA A 14 -13.86 -21.79 21.03
C ALA A 14 -12.58 -22.67 20.92
N GLY A 15 -12.60 -23.87 21.52
CA GLY A 15 -11.50 -24.83 21.50
C GLY A 15 -11.43 -25.76 20.29
N SER A 16 -12.39 -25.74 19.35
CA SER A 16 -12.38 -26.61 18.15
C SER A 16 -12.28 -25.85 16.82
N THR A 17 -12.68 -24.57 16.80
CA THR A 17 -12.75 -23.73 15.59
C THR A 17 -11.39 -23.55 14.91
N GLN A 18 -11.32 -23.88 13.62
CA GLN A 18 -10.18 -23.60 12.75
C GLN A 18 -10.38 -22.32 11.94
N VAL A 19 -9.31 -21.58 11.68
CA VAL A 19 -9.34 -20.34 10.91
C VAL A 19 -8.31 -20.37 9.80
N TRP A 20 -8.79 -20.20 8.56
CA TRP A 20 -8.00 -20.32 7.34
C TRP A 20 -7.85 -18.97 6.66
N LEU A 21 -6.62 -18.51 6.49
CA LEU A 21 -6.31 -17.23 5.85
C LEU A 21 -5.60 -17.47 4.52
N VAL A 22 -6.15 -16.90 3.44
CA VAL A 22 -5.64 -17.04 2.08
C VAL A 22 -4.86 -15.78 1.68
N GLY A 23 -3.56 -15.97 1.47
CA GLY A 23 -2.55 -14.94 1.18
C GLY A 23 -1.80 -14.51 2.45
N GLY A 24 -0.47 -14.49 2.44
CA GLY A 24 0.37 -14.10 3.58
C GLY A 24 0.79 -12.62 3.58
N GLY A 25 -0.05 -11.74 3.01
CA GLY A 25 0.13 -10.28 3.10
C GLY A 25 -0.28 -9.70 4.45
N ILE A 26 -0.07 -8.39 4.64
CA ILE A 26 -0.37 -7.69 5.91
C ILE A 26 -1.82 -7.88 6.38
N ALA A 27 -2.80 -8.00 5.48
CA ALA A 27 -4.20 -8.17 5.87
C ALA A 27 -4.42 -9.49 6.65
N SER A 28 -3.93 -10.61 6.12
CA SER A 28 -4.01 -11.90 6.82
C SER A 28 -3.12 -11.95 8.06
N LEU A 29 -1.91 -11.40 7.99
CA LEU A 29 -1.02 -11.33 9.16
C LEU A 29 -1.67 -10.54 10.31
N ALA A 30 -2.32 -9.42 10.00
CA ALA A 30 -3.06 -8.62 10.98
C ALA A 30 -4.26 -9.39 11.54
N ALA A 31 -5.04 -10.07 10.67
CA ALA A 31 -6.16 -10.89 11.09
C ALA A 31 -5.71 -12.00 12.05
N ALA A 32 -4.60 -12.69 11.76
CA ALA A 32 -4.02 -13.71 12.64
C ALA A 32 -3.65 -13.16 14.02
N VAL A 33 -3.03 -11.97 14.09
CA VAL A 33 -2.74 -11.33 15.38
C VAL A 33 -4.03 -11.02 16.15
N PHE A 34 -5.04 -10.44 15.51
CA PHE A 34 -6.32 -10.15 16.18
C PHE A 34 -7.07 -11.42 16.58
N LEU A 35 -7.01 -12.51 15.80
CA LEU A 35 -7.60 -13.79 16.18
C LEU A 35 -7.00 -14.31 17.48
N ILE A 36 -5.67 -14.26 17.62
CA ILE A 36 -4.97 -14.75 18.81
C ILE A 36 -5.15 -13.80 19.99
N LYS A 37 -4.93 -12.50 19.78
CA LYS A 37 -4.85 -11.51 20.87
C LYS A 37 -6.21 -10.94 21.27
N ASP A 38 -7.08 -10.71 20.30
CA ASP A 38 -8.38 -10.08 20.51
C ASP A 38 -9.53 -11.09 20.64
N ALA A 39 -9.46 -12.23 19.94
CA ALA A 39 -10.50 -13.28 19.95
C ALA A 39 -10.12 -14.56 20.70
N ALA A 40 -8.89 -14.66 21.23
CA ALA A 40 -8.37 -15.81 21.97
C ALA A 40 -8.45 -17.15 21.21
N VAL A 41 -8.37 -17.12 19.88
CA VAL A 41 -8.25 -18.34 19.05
C VAL A 41 -6.89 -18.99 19.33
N PRO A 42 -6.84 -20.30 19.62
CA PRO A 42 -5.57 -21.00 19.79
C PRO A 42 -4.67 -20.82 18.55
N PRO A 43 -3.40 -20.42 18.69
CA PRO A 43 -2.52 -20.19 17.54
C PRO A 43 -2.40 -21.39 16.60
N SER A 44 -2.41 -22.61 17.14
CA SER A 44 -2.36 -23.85 16.37
C SER A 44 -3.59 -24.10 15.48
N HIS A 45 -4.66 -23.32 15.64
CA HIS A 45 -5.87 -23.38 14.82
C HIS A 45 -5.93 -22.27 13.77
N VAL A 46 -4.86 -21.48 13.65
CA VAL A 46 -4.75 -20.43 12.64
C VAL A 46 -3.80 -20.92 11.56
N HIS A 47 -4.28 -20.96 10.32
CA HIS A 47 -3.55 -21.45 9.15
C HIS A 47 -3.45 -20.36 8.09
N ILE A 48 -2.25 -20.08 7.60
CA ILE A 48 -2.00 -19.06 6.58
C ILE A 48 -1.43 -19.73 5.33
N PHE A 49 -2.20 -19.69 4.24
CA PHE A 49 -1.72 -20.08 2.91
C PHE A 49 -1.00 -18.91 2.24
N ASP A 50 0.16 -19.17 1.63
CA ASP A 50 0.81 -18.23 0.73
C ASP A 50 1.46 -18.97 -0.43
N LEU A 51 1.29 -18.47 -1.65
CA LEU A 51 1.93 -19.03 -2.85
C LEU A 51 3.45 -18.75 -2.88
N HIS A 52 3.91 -17.75 -2.13
CA HIS A 52 5.31 -17.37 -2.03
C HIS A 52 6.03 -18.17 -0.94
N SER A 53 7.37 -18.18 -1.02
CA SER A 53 8.22 -18.83 -0.03
C SER A 53 8.38 -18.05 1.27
N HIS A 54 7.90 -16.80 1.32
CA HIS A 54 7.98 -15.92 2.48
C HIS A 54 6.73 -15.03 2.53
N PRO A 55 6.17 -14.75 3.72
CA PRO A 55 5.06 -13.81 3.88
C PRO A 55 5.44 -12.36 3.52
N GLY A 56 4.44 -11.51 3.30
CA GLY A 56 4.59 -10.07 3.07
C GLY A 56 3.87 -9.55 1.83
N GLY A 57 3.56 -10.42 0.87
CA GLY A 57 2.87 -10.06 -0.36
C GLY A 57 3.57 -8.90 -1.10
N ALA A 58 2.84 -7.80 -1.33
CA ALA A 58 3.36 -6.62 -2.02
C ALA A 58 4.33 -5.75 -1.19
N VAL A 59 4.46 -6.03 0.11
CA VAL A 59 5.34 -5.31 1.05
C VAL A 59 6.53 -6.21 1.37
N THR A 60 7.38 -6.45 0.37
CA THR A 60 8.58 -7.28 0.51
C THR A 60 9.84 -6.46 0.21
N SER A 61 10.97 -6.98 0.69
CA SER A 61 12.31 -6.44 0.45
C SER A 61 13.23 -7.58 0.03
N LEU A 62 14.06 -7.35 -1.00
CA LEU A 62 14.98 -8.35 -1.55
C LEU A 62 16.37 -7.74 -1.81
N GLY A 63 17.35 -8.61 -2.05
CA GLY A 63 18.70 -8.21 -2.45
C GLY A 63 19.60 -7.79 -1.29
N ASP A 64 20.81 -7.33 -1.65
CA ASP A 64 21.85 -6.93 -0.70
C ASP A 64 22.74 -5.82 -1.27
N ALA A 65 23.71 -5.36 -0.49
CA ALA A 65 24.66 -4.32 -0.90
C ALA A 65 25.52 -4.68 -2.13
N SER A 66 25.65 -5.97 -2.47
CA SER A 66 26.48 -6.44 -3.58
C SER A 66 25.69 -6.49 -4.90
N THR A 67 24.44 -6.93 -4.83
CA THR A 67 23.54 -7.15 -5.97
C THR A 67 22.53 -6.02 -6.20
N GLY A 68 22.36 -5.15 -5.20
CA GLY A 68 21.37 -4.09 -5.15
C GLY A 68 20.13 -4.50 -4.34
N TYR A 69 19.68 -3.60 -3.47
CA TYR A 69 18.44 -3.78 -2.73
C TYR A 69 17.21 -3.49 -3.61
N VAL A 70 16.08 -4.08 -3.24
CA VAL A 70 14.76 -3.86 -3.86
C VAL A 70 13.74 -3.53 -2.78
N LEU A 71 13.09 -2.38 -2.91
CA LEU A 71 11.88 -2.01 -2.18
C LEU A 71 10.69 -2.11 -3.13
N HIS A 72 9.75 -3.01 -2.84
CA HIS A 72 8.56 -3.18 -3.68
C HIS A 72 7.56 -2.02 -3.54
N SER A 73 6.79 -1.79 -4.60
CA SER A 73 5.85 -0.66 -4.76
C SER A 73 4.67 -0.64 -3.78
N GLY A 74 4.42 -1.75 -3.07
CA GLY A 74 3.46 -1.80 -1.98
C GLY A 74 3.89 -1.03 -0.73
N GLN A 75 5.16 -0.59 -0.66
CA GLN A 75 5.65 0.26 0.42
C GLN A 75 5.22 1.72 0.20
N GLN A 76 4.06 2.08 0.73
CA GLN A 76 3.49 3.43 0.66
C GLN A 76 3.89 4.27 1.88
N ILE A 77 3.82 5.59 1.73
CA ILE A 77 4.06 6.51 2.85
C ILE A 77 2.86 6.44 3.80
N SER A 78 3.13 6.07 5.05
CA SER A 78 2.13 5.95 6.11
C SER A 78 1.82 7.31 6.75
N TYR A 79 0.54 7.53 7.05
CA TYR A 79 0.05 8.71 7.77
C TYR A 79 -1.09 8.30 8.70
N HIS A 80 -0.94 8.58 10.00
CA HIS A 80 -1.99 8.40 11.01
C HIS A 80 -2.47 6.94 11.10
N ASP A 81 -1.50 6.02 11.16
CA ASP A 81 -1.70 4.56 11.11
C ASP A 81 -2.15 3.97 12.46
N SER A 82 -3.27 4.48 13.02
CA SER A 82 -3.74 4.13 14.38
C SER A 82 -4.07 2.64 14.57
N SER A 83 -4.61 1.98 13.55
CA SER A 83 -4.92 0.55 13.62
C SER A 83 -3.67 -0.29 13.47
N THR A 84 -2.71 0.18 12.67
CA THR A 84 -1.37 -0.43 12.56
C THR A 84 -0.56 -0.25 13.85
N GLU A 85 -0.66 0.90 14.53
CA GLU A 85 -0.12 1.12 15.88
C GLU A 85 -0.71 0.11 16.87
N LYS A 86 -2.04 -0.03 16.89
CA LYS A 86 -2.72 -1.02 17.72
C LYS A 86 -2.29 -2.45 17.39
N LEU A 87 -2.10 -2.79 16.12
CA LEU A 87 -1.59 -4.10 15.71
C LEU A 87 -0.19 -4.34 16.27
N LEU A 88 0.72 -3.40 16.04
CA LEU A 88 2.13 -3.56 16.42
C LEU A 88 2.35 -3.49 17.92
N SER A 89 1.51 -2.77 18.67
CA SER A 89 1.56 -2.79 20.14
C SER A 89 1.21 -4.16 20.75
N GLN A 90 0.55 -5.06 20.01
CA GLN A 90 0.21 -6.42 20.45
C GLN A 90 1.27 -7.47 20.08
N VAL A 91 2.30 -7.07 19.34
CA VAL A 91 3.36 -7.94 18.84
C VAL A 91 4.61 -7.76 19.71
N SER A 92 5.18 -8.87 20.16
CA SER A 92 6.42 -8.85 20.94
C SER A 92 7.60 -8.36 20.09
N SER A 93 8.37 -7.41 20.62
CA SER A 93 9.65 -7.00 20.03
C SER A 93 10.78 -7.95 20.41
N THR A 94 11.87 -7.92 19.65
CA THR A 94 13.15 -8.56 20.02
C THR A 94 13.90 -7.83 21.15
N GLU A 95 13.53 -6.58 21.45
CA GLU A 95 14.08 -5.82 22.59
C GLU A 95 13.13 -5.89 23.78
N VAL A 96 13.67 -6.22 24.96
CA VAL A 96 12.89 -6.31 26.20
C VAL A 96 12.22 -4.97 26.51
N GLY A 97 10.90 -5.00 26.74
CA GLY A 97 10.11 -3.84 27.19
C GLY A 97 9.71 -2.84 26.10
N LYS A 98 9.92 -3.16 24.82
CA LYS A 98 9.44 -2.33 23.69
C LYS A 98 8.51 -3.12 22.78
N THR A 99 7.70 -2.42 22.00
CA THR A 99 6.96 -2.97 20.86
C THR A 99 7.67 -2.62 19.55
N PRO A 100 7.38 -3.29 18.43
CA PRO A 100 7.80 -2.84 17.10
C PRO A 100 7.42 -1.37 16.85
N TRP A 101 6.25 -0.94 17.34
CA TRP A 101 5.79 0.44 17.21
C TRP A 101 6.68 1.46 17.91
N ASP A 102 7.16 1.14 19.12
CA ASP A 102 8.06 2.04 19.88
C ASP A 102 9.38 2.31 19.13
N LYS A 103 9.77 1.43 18.20
CA LYS A 103 10.94 1.64 17.33
C LYS A 103 10.68 2.62 16.18
N HIS A 104 9.42 2.98 15.89
CA HIS A 104 9.06 3.94 14.83
C HIS A 104 9.11 5.40 15.28
N LYS A 105 9.11 5.71 16.58
CA LYS A 105 9.20 7.09 17.07
C LYS A 105 10.64 7.60 17.00
N TYR A 106 11.18 7.78 15.79
CA TYR A 106 12.55 8.29 15.58
C TYR A 106 12.64 9.82 15.61
N ARG A 107 11.53 10.56 15.44
CA ARG A 107 11.58 12.04 15.43
C ARG A 107 11.62 12.65 16.82
N SER A 108 12.71 13.34 17.13
CA SER A 108 12.78 14.30 18.22
C SER A 108 11.87 15.51 17.97
N THR A 109 11.46 16.21 19.03
CA THR A 109 10.61 17.43 18.94
C THR A 109 11.25 18.53 18.07
N GLU A 110 12.58 18.61 18.06
CA GLU A 110 13.37 19.58 17.27
C GLU A 110 13.29 19.29 15.75
N GLU A 111 13.34 18.01 15.38
CA GLU A 111 13.22 17.57 13.98
C GLU A 111 11.82 17.82 13.41
N LYS A 112 10.79 17.83 14.26
CA LYS A 112 9.44 18.22 13.87
C LYS A 112 9.31 19.72 13.60
N TYR A 113 10.13 20.57 14.23
CA TYR A 113 10.12 22.02 14.02
C TYR A 113 10.79 22.42 12.70
N GLN A 114 11.83 21.69 12.28
CA GLN A 114 12.53 21.87 11.01
C GLN A 114 11.70 21.43 9.79
N ALA A 115 10.62 20.66 9.98
CA ALA A 115 9.71 20.22 8.92
C ALA A 115 8.97 21.37 8.22
N ARG A 116 8.99 22.59 8.78
CA ARG A 116 8.36 23.81 8.23
C ARG A 116 9.03 24.36 6.96
N HIS A 117 10.24 23.89 6.62
CA HIS A 117 11.04 24.41 5.51
C HIS A 117 11.44 23.32 4.48
N LEU A 118 10.69 22.21 4.42
CA LEU A 118 11.04 21.07 3.57
C LEU A 118 10.87 21.38 2.07
N THR A 119 11.91 21.06 1.30
CA THR A 119 11.93 21.21 -0.16
C THR A 119 11.08 20.14 -0.86
N ARG A 120 9.80 20.39 -1.12
CA ARG A 120 8.87 19.44 -1.78
C ARG A 120 9.21 19.09 -3.23
N ALA A 121 9.74 20.04 -3.98
CA ALA A 121 10.08 19.83 -5.38
C ALA A 121 11.31 20.65 -5.79
N LEU A 122 12.03 20.14 -6.78
CA LEU A 122 13.10 20.85 -7.47
C LEU A 122 12.70 21.08 -8.92
N VAL A 123 12.93 22.30 -9.40
CA VAL A 123 12.69 22.71 -10.78
C VAL A 123 13.98 23.19 -11.42
N GLU A 124 14.10 23.07 -12.74
CA GLU A 124 15.23 23.64 -13.46
C GLU A 124 15.15 25.17 -13.40
N GLY A 125 16.12 25.80 -12.74
CA GLY A 125 16.29 27.24 -12.67
C GLY A 125 17.39 27.74 -13.61
N SER A 126 17.66 29.04 -13.55
CA SER A 126 18.63 29.71 -14.44
C SER A 126 20.07 29.26 -14.24
N SER A 127 20.40 28.79 -13.02
CA SER A 127 21.75 28.39 -12.60
C SER A 127 21.83 26.91 -12.17
N GLY A 128 20.83 26.11 -12.50
CA GLY A 128 20.69 24.72 -12.05
C GLY A 128 19.40 24.48 -11.25
N PRO A 129 19.29 23.35 -10.52
CA PRO A 129 18.06 23.00 -9.82
C PRO A 129 17.78 23.95 -8.66
N GLU A 130 16.57 24.49 -8.61
CA GLU A 130 16.10 25.43 -7.60
C GLU A 130 14.91 24.83 -6.83
N LYS A 131 14.79 25.21 -5.56
CA LYS A 131 13.69 24.78 -4.69
C LYS A 131 12.40 25.44 -5.15
N LEU A 132 11.37 24.65 -5.41
CA LEU A 132 10.05 25.19 -5.72
C LEU A 132 9.38 25.70 -4.45
N ASP A 133 9.04 26.99 -4.42
CA ASP A 133 8.20 27.55 -3.36
C ASP A 133 6.79 26.93 -3.40
N SER A 134 6.45 26.20 -2.33
CA SER A 134 5.16 25.52 -2.17
C SER A 134 4.12 26.32 -1.40
N GLN A 135 4.40 27.56 -0.96
CA GLN A 135 3.43 28.38 -0.20
C GLN A 135 2.21 28.81 -1.04
N LYS A 136 2.37 28.93 -2.36
CA LYS A 136 1.27 29.24 -3.29
C LYS A 136 0.99 28.04 -4.19
N LEU A 137 -0.06 27.29 -3.85
CA LEU A 137 -0.42 26.04 -4.52
C LEU A 137 -0.98 26.19 -5.95
N GLY A 138 -1.28 27.42 -6.38
CA GLY A 138 -1.74 27.70 -7.75
C GLY A 138 -3.23 27.46 -8.02
N LEU A 139 -4.02 27.13 -6.99
CA LEU A 139 -5.47 26.91 -7.12
C LEU A 139 -6.22 28.23 -7.36
N ASN A 140 -6.97 28.30 -8.47
CA ASN A 140 -7.88 29.40 -8.77
C ASN A 140 -9.21 29.26 -7.97
N LEU A 141 -10.13 30.22 -8.08
CA LEU A 141 -11.39 30.18 -7.32
C LEU A 141 -12.27 28.96 -7.71
N ARG A 142 -12.30 28.59 -8.98
CA ARG A 142 -13.07 27.43 -9.48
C ARG A 142 -12.51 26.14 -8.90
N ASP A 143 -11.19 25.94 -8.94
CA ASP A 143 -10.54 24.75 -8.40
C ASP A 143 -10.88 24.55 -6.92
N ARG A 144 -10.86 25.64 -6.14
CA ARG A 144 -11.20 25.63 -4.71
C ARG A 144 -12.66 25.22 -4.49
N LEU A 145 -13.58 25.76 -5.28
CA LEU A 145 -15.00 25.40 -5.18
C LEU A 145 -15.25 23.94 -5.58
N GLU A 146 -14.60 23.45 -6.63
CA GLU A 146 -14.71 22.04 -7.04
C GLU A 146 -14.09 21.09 -6.00
N LEU A 147 -12.95 21.42 -5.39
CA LEU A 147 -12.38 20.63 -4.28
C LEU A 147 -13.36 20.54 -3.09
N ILE A 148 -13.95 21.67 -2.68
CA ILE A 148 -14.94 21.69 -1.59
C ILE A 148 -16.18 20.87 -1.98
N ARG A 149 -16.66 21.01 -3.21
CA ARG A 149 -17.79 20.24 -3.74
C ARG A 149 -17.50 18.75 -3.69
N VAL A 150 -16.34 18.30 -4.18
CA VAL A 150 -15.94 16.87 -4.15
C VAL A 150 -15.92 16.34 -2.72
N MET A 151 -15.45 17.12 -1.74
CA MET A 151 -15.43 16.69 -0.33
C MET A 151 -16.84 16.56 0.28
N LEU A 152 -17.81 17.36 -0.17
CA LEU A 152 -19.19 17.38 0.31
C LEU A 152 -20.11 16.40 -0.43
N GLU A 153 -19.87 16.16 -1.71
CA GLU A 153 -20.71 15.34 -2.56
C GLU A 153 -20.69 13.87 -2.09
N SER A 154 -21.84 13.18 -2.20
CA SER A 154 -21.92 11.77 -1.82
C SER A 154 -21.17 10.89 -2.80
N GLU A 155 -20.61 9.77 -2.32
CA GLU A 155 -19.89 8.83 -3.19
C GLU A 155 -20.80 8.27 -4.30
N HIS A 156 -22.10 8.13 -4.03
CA HIS A 156 -23.09 7.74 -5.02
C HIS A 156 -23.24 8.77 -6.15
N ALA A 157 -23.24 10.07 -5.84
CA ALA A 157 -23.36 11.14 -6.84
C ALA A 157 -22.06 11.35 -7.64
N LEU A 158 -20.91 11.11 -7.00
CA LEU A 158 -19.63 11.03 -7.68
C LEU A 158 -19.56 9.84 -8.64
N GLY A 159 -20.08 8.68 -8.24
CA GLY A 159 -20.28 7.52 -9.10
C GLY A 159 -19.00 7.08 -9.83
N ARG A 160 -19.14 6.75 -11.13
CA ARG A 160 -18.02 6.29 -11.99
C ARG A 160 -17.24 7.42 -12.67
N LYS A 161 -17.15 8.61 -12.05
CA LYS A 161 -16.39 9.73 -12.62
C LYS A 161 -14.88 9.58 -12.37
N MET A 162 -14.10 9.98 -13.36
CA MET A 162 -12.67 10.24 -13.22
C MET A 162 -12.43 11.60 -12.56
N ILE A 163 -11.24 11.82 -11.99
CA ILE A 163 -10.84 13.16 -11.51
C ILE A 163 -10.88 14.17 -12.67
N SER A 164 -10.48 13.76 -13.87
CA SER A 164 -10.54 14.58 -15.10
C SER A 164 -11.94 14.89 -15.60
N ASP A 165 -12.98 14.20 -15.12
CA ASP A 165 -14.37 14.55 -15.46
C ASP A 165 -14.88 15.72 -14.61
N VAL A 166 -14.20 16.03 -13.50
CA VAL A 166 -14.59 17.07 -12.53
C VAL A 166 -13.69 18.32 -12.67
N PHE A 167 -12.38 18.12 -12.82
CA PHE A 167 -11.41 19.22 -12.90
C PHE A 167 -11.00 19.52 -14.34
N GLN A 168 -10.76 20.81 -14.62
CA GLN A 168 -10.32 21.29 -15.95
C GLN A 168 -8.82 21.08 -16.15
N ALA A 169 -8.36 21.21 -17.40
CA ALA A 169 -6.96 20.95 -17.76
C ALA A 169 -5.95 21.77 -16.93
N ASP A 170 -6.25 23.03 -16.64
CA ASP A 170 -5.41 23.94 -15.87
C ASP A 170 -5.22 23.53 -14.41
N PHE A 171 -6.16 22.79 -13.81
CA PHE A 171 -6.00 22.21 -12.48
C PHE A 171 -4.81 21.25 -12.41
N PHE A 172 -4.59 20.47 -13.47
CA PHE A 172 -3.53 19.47 -13.53
C PHE A 172 -2.13 20.09 -13.72
N ASP A 173 -2.06 21.38 -14.03
CA ASP A 173 -0.81 22.17 -14.10
C ASP A 173 -0.52 22.89 -12.77
N THR A 174 -1.39 22.77 -11.76
CA THR A 174 -1.20 23.43 -10.46
C THR A 174 -0.12 22.75 -9.62
N LYS A 175 0.52 23.52 -8.72
CA LYS A 175 1.44 22.96 -7.73
C LYS A 175 0.71 22.04 -6.75
N PHE A 176 -0.58 22.29 -6.48
CA PHE A 176 -1.42 21.40 -5.70
C PHE A 176 -1.47 20.00 -6.32
N TRP A 177 -1.90 19.91 -7.58
CA TRP A 177 -2.00 18.61 -8.25
C TRP A 177 -0.64 17.93 -8.36
N MET A 178 0.42 18.68 -8.67
CA MET A 178 1.78 18.14 -8.69
C MET A 178 2.14 17.48 -7.36
N ILE A 179 2.03 18.19 -6.23
CA ILE A 179 2.36 17.64 -4.90
C ILE A 179 1.46 16.45 -4.57
N TRP A 180 0.16 16.55 -4.86
CA TRP A 180 -0.81 15.51 -4.55
C TRP A 180 -0.55 14.22 -5.34
N SER A 181 -0.43 14.35 -6.66
CA SER A 181 -0.23 13.23 -7.59
C SER A 181 1.12 12.56 -7.38
N THR A 182 2.18 13.30 -7.09
CA THR A 182 3.48 12.68 -6.80
C THR A 182 3.46 11.97 -5.46
N THR A 183 2.86 12.56 -4.41
CA THR A 183 2.82 11.96 -3.06
C THR A 183 2.03 10.65 -3.02
N TYR A 184 0.85 10.60 -3.65
CA TYR A 184 -0.07 9.46 -3.58
C TYR A 184 -0.18 8.68 -4.90
N ALA A 185 0.70 8.96 -5.86
CA ALA A 185 0.73 8.36 -7.19
C ALA A 185 -0.59 8.48 -8.00
N PHE A 186 -1.41 9.50 -7.75
CA PHE A 186 -2.67 9.70 -8.49
C PHE A 186 -2.44 10.04 -9.97
N HIS A 187 -3.36 9.57 -10.81
CA HIS A 187 -3.48 9.86 -12.23
C HIS A 187 -4.84 10.53 -12.49
N PRO A 188 -4.97 11.44 -13.46
CA PRO A 188 -6.25 12.12 -13.75
C PRO A 188 -7.42 11.18 -14.06
N GLN A 189 -7.13 9.96 -14.55
CA GLN A 189 -8.13 8.93 -14.86
C GLN A 189 -8.52 8.06 -13.66
N HIS A 190 -7.98 8.32 -12.47
CA HIS A 190 -8.40 7.61 -11.26
C HIS A 190 -9.78 8.05 -10.78
N SER A 191 -10.37 7.23 -9.93
CA SER A 191 -11.68 7.45 -9.32
C SER A 191 -11.72 8.75 -8.51
N VAL A 192 -12.70 9.61 -8.80
CA VAL A 192 -12.95 10.79 -7.97
C VAL A 192 -13.44 10.40 -6.56
N VAL A 193 -14.03 9.21 -6.39
CA VAL A 193 -14.43 8.69 -5.06
C VAL A 193 -13.19 8.45 -4.20
N GLU A 194 -12.14 7.82 -4.76
CA GLU A 194 -10.89 7.65 -4.00
C GLU A 194 -10.21 8.99 -3.75
N PHE A 195 -10.19 9.88 -4.75
CA PHE A 195 -9.67 11.23 -4.57
C PHE A 195 -10.38 11.98 -3.43
N ARG A 196 -11.72 11.88 -3.33
CA ARG A 196 -12.51 12.42 -2.22
C ARG A 196 -12.07 11.83 -0.88
N ARG A 197 -11.91 10.51 -0.78
CA ARG A 197 -11.49 9.85 0.48
C ARG A 197 -10.10 10.33 0.91
N TYR A 198 -9.15 10.40 -0.02
CA TYR A 198 -7.82 10.95 0.26
C TYR A 198 -7.87 12.44 0.63
N LEU A 199 -8.70 13.27 -0.03
CA LEU A 199 -8.89 14.68 0.36
C LEU A 199 -9.40 14.78 1.79
N ARG A 200 -10.46 14.03 2.11
CA ARG A 200 -11.05 14.03 3.45
C ARG A 200 -10.04 13.54 4.50
N LYS A 201 -9.21 12.54 4.19
CA LYS A 201 -8.24 12.00 5.15
C LYS A 201 -6.92 12.79 5.24
N PHE A 202 -6.35 13.26 4.13
CA PHE A 202 -4.95 13.73 4.14
C PHE A 202 -4.74 15.19 3.71
N VAL A 203 -5.79 15.95 3.40
CA VAL A 203 -5.64 17.33 2.91
C VAL A 203 -4.85 18.22 3.88
N GLN A 204 -5.01 18.02 5.19
CA GLN A 204 -4.27 18.79 6.19
C GLN A 204 -2.75 18.49 6.19
N ASP A 205 -2.36 17.25 5.89
CA ASP A 205 -0.95 16.82 5.88
C ASP A 205 -0.19 17.35 4.65
N ILE A 206 -0.95 17.81 3.64
CA ILE A 206 -0.43 18.48 2.45
C ILE A 206 -0.42 20.00 2.60
N ILE A 207 -1.44 20.59 3.24
CA ILE A 207 -1.60 22.06 3.32
C ILE A 207 -0.89 22.68 4.52
N HIS A 208 -0.84 22.01 5.68
CA HIS A 208 -0.30 22.57 6.92
C HIS A 208 1.00 21.87 7.34
N CYS A 209 2.14 22.37 6.86
CA CYS A 209 3.47 22.01 7.41
C CYS A 209 3.70 22.53 8.84
N ASP A 210 2.76 23.31 9.39
CA ASP A 210 2.86 23.90 10.74
C ASP A 210 2.43 22.95 11.86
N THR A 211 1.66 21.90 11.55
CA THR A 211 1.24 20.86 12.49
C THR A 211 2.18 19.65 12.40
N LEU A 212 2.56 19.15 13.57
CA LEU A 212 3.62 18.17 13.87
C LEU A 212 3.44 16.75 13.28
N THR A 213 2.68 16.56 12.20
CA THR A 213 2.29 15.25 11.66
C THR A 213 2.83 15.05 10.25
N GLY A 214 4.16 14.94 10.14
CA GLY A 214 4.77 14.32 8.97
C GLY A 214 4.39 12.83 8.88
N PRO A 215 4.81 12.12 7.81
CA PRO A 215 4.56 10.70 7.69
C PRO A 215 5.11 9.93 8.89
N ASP A 216 4.47 8.79 9.20
CA ASP A 216 4.97 7.86 10.20
C ASP A 216 6.27 7.23 9.67
N GLU A 217 7.39 7.69 10.19
CA GLU A 217 8.71 7.32 9.68
C GLU A 217 9.23 6.06 10.36
N MET A 218 9.57 5.06 9.56
CA MET A 218 10.10 3.80 10.07
C MET A 218 11.61 3.77 9.94
N ARG A 219 12.27 3.23 10.97
CA ARG A 219 13.72 3.10 10.99
C ARG A 219 14.24 2.22 9.86
N TYR A 220 13.52 1.16 9.51
CA TYR A 220 13.84 0.25 8.41
C TYR A 220 12.66 0.15 7.45
N SER A 221 12.85 -0.51 6.30
CA SER A 221 11.78 -0.82 5.34
C SER A 221 10.53 -1.39 6.03
N GLN A 222 9.35 -1.15 5.47
CA GLN A 222 8.08 -1.63 6.06
C GLN A 222 8.08 -3.16 6.24
N TYR A 223 8.77 -3.89 5.36
CA TYR A 223 8.93 -5.33 5.50
C TYR A 223 9.66 -5.71 6.80
N GLU A 224 10.83 -5.11 7.06
CA GLU A 224 11.62 -5.42 8.27
C GLU A 224 11.03 -4.80 9.55
N SER A 225 10.35 -3.67 9.41
CA SER A 225 9.76 -2.92 10.51
C SER A 225 8.41 -3.48 10.98
N ILE A 226 7.65 -4.13 10.09
CA ILE A 226 6.25 -4.53 10.34
C ILE A 226 6.03 -6.01 10.04
N ILE A 227 6.25 -6.43 8.78
CA ILE A 227 5.92 -7.78 8.32
C ILE A 227 6.76 -8.82 9.05
N GLN A 228 8.07 -8.61 9.15
CA GLN A 228 8.98 -9.56 9.81
C GLN A 228 8.67 -9.74 11.31
N PRO A 229 8.50 -8.67 12.12
CA PRO A 229 8.10 -8.81 13.52
C PRO A 229 6.79 -9.58 13.71
N ILE A 230 5.76 -9.26 12.92
CA ILE A 230 4.46 -9.95 12.99
C ILE A 230 4.64 -11.43 12.62
N THR A 231 5.33 -11.70 11.52
CA THR A 231 5.56 -13.08 11.04
C THR A 231 6.29 -13.92 12.09
N ARG A 232 7.39 -13.39 12.65
CA ARG A 232 8.16 -14.08 13.70
C ARG A 232 7.32 -14.30 14.95
N PHE A 233 6.53 -13.30 15.35
CA PHE A 233 5.61 -13.43 16.47
C PHE A 233 4.61 -14.56 16.25
N LEU A 234 3.90 -14.59 15.12
CA LEU A 234 2.92 -15.63 14.80
C LEU A 234 3.55 -17.03 14.73
N GLN A 235 4.74 -17.16 14.12
CA GLN A 235 5.48 -18.42 14.08
C GLN A 235 5.84 -18.91 15.49
N ASN A 236 6.28 -18.01 16.37
CA ASN A 236 6.62 -18.36 17.75
C ASN A 236 5.40 -18.75 18.59
N GLU A 237 4.22 -18.17 18.32
CA GLU A 237 2.97 -18.56 18.98
C GLU A 237 2.46 -19.93 18.49
N GLY A 238 2.92 -20.41 17.33
CA GLY A 238 2.57 -21.73 16.78
C GLY A 238 1.54 -21.71 15.65
N VAL A 239 1.40 -20.58 14.95
CA VAL A 239 0.55 -20.47 13.74
C VAL A 239 1.11 -21.34 12.61
N ASP A 240 0.23 -22.03 11.89
CA ASP A 240 0.58 -22.89 10.75
C ASP A 240 0.77 -22.05 9.47
N PHE A 241 2.00 -21.97 8.97
CA PHE A 241 2.33 -21.29 7.71
C PHE A 241 2.50 -22.31 6.58
N ARG A 242 1.55 -22.31 5.65
CA ARG A 242 1.53 -23.15 4.45
C ARG A 242 2.07 -22.38 3.26
N LEU A 243 3.39 -22.27 3.20
CA LEU A 243 4.11 -21.52 2.18
C LEU A 243 4.33 -22.36 0.92
N LYS A 244 4.27 -21.72 -0.25
CA LYS A 244 4.24 -22.33 -1.59
C LYS A 244 2.97 -23.14 -1.90
N ASP A 245 2.02 -23.20 -0.98
CA ASP A 245 0.72 -23.81 -1.21
C ASP A 245 -0.20 -22.77 -1.87
N ARG A 246 -0.81 -23.14 -3.00
CA ARG A 246 -1.65 -22.25 -3.80
C ARG A 246 -3.11 -22.64 -3.71
N VAL A 247 -3.93 -21.84 -3.03
CA VAL A 247 -5.39 -21.98 -3.06
C VAL A 247 -5.88 -21.72 -4.49
N VAL A 248 -6.63 -22.67 -5.04
CA VAL A 248 -7.14 -22.62 -6.42
C VAL A 248 -8.66 -22.49 -6.49
N ASP A 249 -9.40 -22.92 -5.47
CA ASP A 249 -10.84 -22.73 -5.37
C ASP A 249 -11.31 -22.75 -3.90
N ILE A 250 -12.44 -22.10 -3.64
CA ILE A 250 -13.15 -22.11 -2.37
C ILE A 250 -14.56 -22.64 -2.64
N LEU A 251 -14.81 -23.87 -2.24
CA LEU A 251 -16.07 -24.56 -2.48
C LEU A 251 -17.09 -24.14 -1.42
N THR A 252 -18.31 -23.91 -1.88
CA THR A 252 -19.36 -23.30 -1.06
C THR A 252 -20.69 -24.00 -1.20
N TYR A 253 -21.53 -23.84 -0.17
CA TYR A 253 -22.92 -24.26 -0.18
C TYR A 253 -23.86 -23.07 0.07
N PRO A 254 -24.87 -22.85 -0.80
CA PRO A 254 -24.98 -23.42 -2.14
C PRO A 254 -23.81 -23.01 -3.05
N SER A 255 -23.65 -23.67 -4.21
CA SER A 255 -22.56 -23.34 -5.17
C SER A 255 -22.79 -22.01 -5.89
N SER A 256 -24.04 -21.57 -6.01
CA SER A 256 -24.44 -20.26 -6.53
C SER A 256 -25.16 -19.48 -5.43
N ASP A 257 -24.89 -18.18 -5.35
CA ASP A 257 -25.18 -17.33 -4.20
C ASP A 257 -24.78 -17.95 -2.84
N PRO A 258 -23.46 -18.13 -2.62
CA PRO A 258 -22.95 -18.89 -1.47
C PRO A 258 -23.35 -18.34 -0.11
N THR A 259 -23.69 -19.24 0.82
CA THR A 259 -23.93 -18.90 2.23
C THR A 259 -22.75 -19.30 3.10
N THR A 260 -22.23 -20.51 2.93
CA THR A 260 -21.14 -21.05 3.74
C THR A 260 -20.05 -21.62 2.84
N VAL A 261 -18.79 -21.48 3.26
CA VAL A 261 -17.68 -22.25 2.71
C VAL A 261 -17.73 -23.65 3.31
N SER A 262 -17.57 -24.66 2.46
CA SER A 262 -17.50 -26.06 2.87
C SER A 262 -16.08 -26.61 2.74
N GLU A 263 -15.33 -26.19 1.72
CA GLU A 263 -13.99 -26.73 1.47
C GLU A 263 -13.05 -25.70 0.84
N ILE A 264 -11.75 -25.82 1.12
CA ILE A 264 -10.69 -25.08 0.44
C ILE A 264 -9.88 -26.05 -0.40
N LYS A 265 -9.81 -25.79 -1.71
CA LYS A 265 -9.03 -26.56 -2.66
C LYS A 265 -7.71 -25.84 -2.94
N TYR A 266 -6.59 -26.53 -2.76
CA TYR A 266 -5.27 -25.96 -2.98
C TYR A 266 -4.32 -26.94 -3.66
N LEU A 267 -3.27 -26.41 -4.28
CA LEU A 267 -2.14 -27.19 -4.74
C LEU A 267 -1.03 -27.06 -3.72
N ASP A 268 -0.46 -28.18 -3.26
CA ASP A 268 0.70 -28.15 -2.38
C ASP A 268 1.98 -27.71 -3.10
N CYS A 269 3.08 -27.60 -2.36
CA CYS A 269 4.37 -27.23 -2.93
C CYS A 269 4.92 -28.18 -4.01
N ASP A 270 4.43 -29.42 -4.09
CA ASP A 270 4.76 -30.40 -5.13
C ASP A 270 3.79 -30.34 -6.33
N GLY A 271 2.75 -29.51 -6.25
CA GLY A 271 1.72 -29.34 -7.28
C GLY A 271 0.59 -30.37 -7.19
N SER A 272 0.52 -31.14 -6.10
CA SER A 272 -0.55 -32.11 -5.85
C SER A 272 -1.82 -31.40 -5.39
N GLU A 273 -2.96 -31.84 -5.90
CA GLU A 273 -4.25 -31.29 -5.51
C GLU A 273 -4.67 -31.82 -4.14
N MET A 274 -4.94 -30.89 -3.22
CA MET A 274 -5.30 -31.14 -1.84
C MET A 274 -6.61 -30.42 -1.49
N LEU A 275 -7.28 -30.94 -0.47
CA LEU A 275 -8.58 -30.44 -0.01
C LEU A 275 -8.57 -30.31 1.51
N VAL A 276 -9.07 -29.18 1.99
CA VAL A 276 -9.42 -28.98 3.40
C VAL A 276 -10.94 -28.93 3.49
N THR A 277 -11.55 -29.83 4.26
CA THR A 277 -12.97 -29.77 4.62
C THR A 277 -13.14 -28.92 5.87
N LEU A 278 -14.13 -28.03 5.87
CA LEU A 278 -14.39 -27.10 6.96
C LEU A 278 -15.62 -27.52 7.75
N ASP A 279 -15.51 -27.41 9.07
CA ASP A 279 -16.66 -27.48 9.95
C ASP A 279 -17.49 -26.19 9.86
N PRO A 280 -18.80 -26.21 10.18
CA PRO A 280 -19.64 -25.01 10.15
C PRO A 280 -19.18 -23.88 11.07
N THR A 281 -18.33 -24.18 12.06
CA THR A 281 -17.73 -23.23 12.99
C THR A 281 -16.42 -22.63 12.48
N ASP A 282 -15.81 -23.21 11.44
CA ASP A 282 -14.53 -22.76 10.89
C ASP A 282 -14.72 -21.52 10.01
N PHE A 283 -13.73 -20.62 10.04
CA PHE A 283 -13.77 -19.36 9.30
C PHE A 283 -12.72 -19.29 8.19
N VAL A 284 -13.06 -18.63 7.08
CA VAL A 284 -12.16 -18.38 5.95
C VAL A 284 -12.02 -16.88 5.70
N PHE A 285 -10.77 -16.41 5.68
CA PHE A 285 -10.42 -15.04 5.34
C PHE A 285 -9.66 -15.04 4.03
N VAL A 286 -10.15 -14.34 3.01
CA VAL A 286 -9.55 -14.36 1.68
C VAL A 286 -9.05 -12.97 1.30
N THR A 287 -7.75 -12.82 1.09
CA THR A 287 -7.22 -11.59 0.50
C THR A 287 -7.53 -11.57 -0.99
N LEU A 288 -8.38 -10.64 -1.43
CA LEU A 288 -8.81 -10.54 -2.82
C LEU A 288 -7.84 -9.72 -3.66
N GLY A 289 -7.38 -10.27 -4.78
CA GLY A 289 -6.47 -9.59 -5.70
C GLY A 289 -5.11 -9.26 -5.07
N SER A 290 -4.21 -8.74 -5.89
CA SER A 290 -2.91 -8.24 -5.39
C SER A 290 -2.42 -7.07 -6.23
N VAL A 291 -1.96 -6.03 -5.53
CA VAL A 291 -1.34 -4.83 -6.13
C VAL A 291 0.07 -5.11 -6.65
N GLY A 292 0.76 -6.11 -6.07
CA GLY A 292 2.09 -6.55 -6.50
C GLY A 292 2.07 -7.60 -7.61
N SER A 293 0.88 -8.01 -8.03
CA SER A 293 0.66 -9.11 -8.96
C SER A 293 1.11 -8.74 -10.38
N GLY A 294 1.89 -9.61 -11.01
CA GLY A 294 2.55 -9.33 -12.30
C GLY A 294 3.76 -8.38 -12.21
N THR A 295 4.28 -8.10 -11.01
CA THR A 295 5.48 -7.25 -10.87
C THR A 295 6.69 -7.91 -11.51
N VAL A 296 7.44 -7.13 -12.29
CA VAL A 296 8.65 -7.58 -12.98
C VAL A 296 9.84 -6.68 -12.63
N LEU A 297 10.97 -7.31 -12.32
CA LEU A 297 12.22 -6.62 -12.01
C LEU A 297 13.12 -6.55 -13.24
N GLY A 298 13.83 -5.45 -13.38
CA GLY A 298 14.99 -5.35 -14.25
C GLY A 298 16.28 -5.50 -13.45
N THR A 299 17.37 -5.01 -14.01
CA THR A 299 18.68 -4.94 -13.34
C THR A 299 19.33 -3.59 -13.63
N ASN A 300 20.52 -3.37 -13.08
CA ASN A 300 21.29 -2.16 -13.38
C ASN A 300 21.62 -2.01 -14.88
N SER A 301 21.64 -3.11 -15.63
CA SER A 301 22.08 -3.15 -17.03
C SER A 301 20.98 -3.54 -18.01
N VAL A 302 19.84 -4.03 -17.53
CA VAL A 302 18.75 -4.56 -18.36
C VAL A 302 17.41 -4.03 -17.86
N ALA A 303 16.57 -3.55 -18.77
CA ALA A 303 15.22 -3.09 -18.44
C ALA A 303 14.31 -4.26 -17.99
N PRO A 304 13.26 -4.00 -17.19
CA PRO A 304 12.29 -5.03 -16.83
C PRO A 304 11.53 -5.56 -18.06
N ASN A 305 11.22 -6.86 -18.09
CA ASN A 305 10.51 -7.45 -19.23
C ASN A 305 8.98 -7.36 -19.07
N LEU A 306 8.38 -6.33 -19.67
CA LEU A 306 6.93 -6.10 -19.64
C LEU A 306 6.09 -7.28 -20.15
N SER A 307 6.57 -8.05 -21.14
CA SER A 307 5.77 -9.16 -21.70
C SER A 307 5.51 -10.28 -20.67
N SER A 308 6.34 -10.38 -19.62
CA SER A 308 6.08 -11.32 -18.52
C SER A 308 4.98 -10.86 -17.54
N ALA A 309 4.65 -9.58 -17.53
CA ALA A 309 3.62 -9.00 -16.64
C ALA A 309 2.17 -9.23 -17.13
N GLU A 310 1.99 -9.61 -18.41
CA GLU A 310 0.68 -9.80 -19.06
C GLU A 310 0.11 -11.24 -18.95
N SER A 311 0.83 -12.16 -18.29
CA SER A 311 0.35 -13.54 -18.11
C SER A 311 -0.88 -13.64 -17.18
N PRO A 312 -1.73 -14.68 -17.31
CA PRO A 312 -2.91 -14.86 -16.46
C PRO A 312 -2.48 -14.96 -15.00
N ASP A 313 -2.86 -13.95 -14.24
CA ASP A 313 -2.27 -13.69 -12.95
C ASP A 313 -2.93 -14.54 -11.86
N SER A 314 -2.16 -15.48 -11.31
CA SER A 314 -2.62 -16.37 -10.23
C SER A 314 -3.20 -15.62 -9.02
N GLY A 315 -2.76 -14.38 -8.75
CA GLY A 315 -3.27 -13.58 -7.64
C GLY A 315 -4.70 -13.07 -7.81
N TRP A 316 -5.24 -13.13 -9.03
CA TRP A 316 -6.60 -12.66 -9.35
C TRP A 316 -7.57 -13.81 -9.64
N PHE A 317 -7.05 -14.97 -10.02
CA PHE A 317 -7.84 -16.13 -10.44
C PHE A 317 -8.89 -16.54 -9.40
N LEU A 318 -8.51 -16.62 -8.12
CA LEU A 318 -9.42 -16.98 -7.05
C LEU A 318 -10.59 -16.00 -6.91
N TRP A 319 -10.33 -14.69 -7.10
CA TRP A 319 -11.39 -13.70 -7.05
C TRP A 319 -12.34 -13.82 -8.25
N TYR A 320 -11.84 -14.10 -9.46
CA TYR A 320 -12.71 -14.40 -10.60
C TYR A 320 -13.64 -15.59 -10.33
N GLN A 321 -13.11 -16.69 -9.79
CA GLN A 321 -13.92 -17.86 -9.42
C GLN A 321 -15.01 -17.52 -8.40
N LEU A 322 -14.69 -16.70 -7.39
CA LEU A 322 -15.67 -16.25 -6.41
C LEU A 322 -16.74 -15.35 -7.05
N ALA A 323 -16.34 -14.38 -7.86
CA ALA A 323 -17.26 -13.43 -8.53
C ALA A 323 -18.25 -14.12 -9.47
N GLU A 324 -17.87 -15.26 -10.08
CA GLU A 324 -18.78 -16.09 -10.87
C GLU A 324 -19.90 -16.74 -10.03
N LYS A 325 -19.65 -17.03 -8.74
CA LYS A 325 -20.62 -17.66 -7.84
C LYS A 325 -21.69 -16.69 -7.37
N SER A 326 -21.35 -15.42 -7.16
CA SER A 326 -22.30 -14.38 -6.76
C SER A 326 -21.77 -12.96 -7.00
N ARG A 327 -22.67 -12.06 -7.41
CA ARG A 327 -22.34 -10.63 -7.57
C ARG A 327 -21.90 -9.96 -6.26
N LYS A 328 -22.33 -10.48 -5.10
CA LYS A 328 -21.94 -9.94 -3.78
C LYS A 328 -20.44 -10.11 -3.48
N PHE A 329 -19.73 -10.90 -4.29
CA PHE A 329 -18.28 -11.08 -4.20
C PHE A 329 -17.50 -10.12 -5.11
N GLY A 330 -18.17 -9.14 -5.73
CA GLY A 330 -17.55 -8.03 -6.45
C GLY A 330 -17.20 -8.36 -7.91
N ASN A 331 -16.41 -7.48 -8.52
CA ASN A 331 -16.06 -7.53 -9.94
C ASN A 331 -14.54 -7.34 -10.15
N PRO A 332 -13.75 -8.43 -10.17
CA PRO A 332 -12.31 -8.35 -10.39
C PRO A 332 -11.92 -7.72 -11.73
N SER A 333 -12.77 -7.83 -12.76
CA SER A 333 -12.49 -7.28 -14.10
C SER A 333 -12.29 -5.77 -14.10
N ASN A 334 -12.90 -5.06 -13.14
CA ASN A 334 -12.76 -3.61 -13.02
C ASN A 334 -11.35 -3.18 -12.57
N PHE A 335 -10.60 -4.09 -11.93
CA PHE A 335 -9.32 -3.77 -11.29
C PHE A 335 -8.12 -4.54 -11.87
N CYS A 336 -8.35 -5.71 -12.48
CA CYS A 336 -7.30 -6.59 -12.98
C CYS A 336 -6.61 -6.08 -14.27
N SER A 337 -7.11 -4.99 -14.87
CA SER A 337 -6.55 -4.42 -16.11
C SER A 337 -5.18 -3.76 -15.87
N SER A 338 -4.21 -4.04 -16.75
CA SER A 338 -2.87 -3.40 -16.76
C SER A 338 -2.87 -2.11 -17.58
N THR A 339 -3.80 -1.19 -17.30
CA THR A 339 -3.85 0.11 -17.99
C THR A 339 -2.71 1.03 -17.55
N SER A 340 -2.41 2.09 -18.31
CA SER A 340 -1.44 3.11 -17.91
C SER A 340 -1.78 3.76 -16.56
N ALA A 341 -3.07 3.88 -16.23
CA ALA A 341 -3.52 4.40 -14.94
C ALA A 341 -3.27 3.42 -13.77
N ALA A 342 -3.24 2.11 -14.03
CA ALA A 342 -2.98 1.07 -13.01
C ALA A 342 -1.48 0.83 -12.80
N LEU A 343 -0.70 0.94 -13.87
CA LEU A 343 0.73 0.68 -13.89
C LEU A 343 1.51 1.79 -13.18
N LEU A 344 2.58 1.42 -12.49
CA LEU A 344 3.60 2.33 -11.99
C LEU A 344 4.98 1.66 -12.16
N GLU A 345 6.00 2.45 -12.46
CA GLU A 345 7.39 2.00 -12.41
C GLU A 345 8.09 2.63 -11.22
N THR A 346 8.71 1.79 -10.40
CA THR A 346 9.53 2.19 -9.25
C THR A 346 10.98 1.75 -9.48
N PHE A 347 11.89 2.28 -8.67
CA PHE A 347 13.28 1.86 -8.66
C PHE A 347 13.87 1.99 -7.26
N THR A 348 14.85 1.14 -6.96
CA THR A 348 15.67 1.24 -5.75
C THR A 348 17.12 1.43 -6.14
N VAL A 349 17.80 2.40 -5.55
CA VAL A 349 19.20 2.72 -5.82
C VAL A 349 20.03 2.40 -4.59
N THR A 350 21.02 1.53 -4.76
CA THR A 350 22.04 1.20 -3.78
C THR A 350 23.34 1.90 -4.15
N LEU A 351 23.84 2.77 -3.27
CA LEU A 351 25.03 3.58 -3.46
C LEU A 351 26.15 3.09 -2.54
N LYS A 352 27.36 2.98 -3.08
CA LYS A 352 28.57 2.57 -2.33
C LYS A 352 29.49 3.76 -1.98
N ASP A 353 29.01 4.97 -2.22
CA ASP A 353 29.73 6.22 -2.00
C ASP A 353 28.74 7.31 -1.52
N PRO A 354 29.15 8.18 -0.58
CA PRO A 354 28.26 9.17 0.03
C PRO A 354 27.96 10.41 -0.84
N GLU A 355 28.66 10.60 -1.96
CA GLU A 355 28.61 11.84 -2.74
C GLU A 355 27.18 12.27 -3.13
N PHE A 356 26.32 11.31 -3.49
CA PHE A 356 24.93 11.60 -3.82
C PHE A 356 24.17 12.17 -2.62
N PHE A 357 24.27 11.53 -1.46
CA PHE A 357 23.56 11.96 -0.24
C PHE A 357 24.07 13.29 0.29
N ASP A 358 25.39 13.53 0.22
CA ASP A 358 25.98 14.81 0.61
C ASP A 358 25.44 15.95 -0.27
N ARG A 359 25.38 15.73 -1.58
CA ARG A 359 24.89 16.73 -2.54
C ARG A 359 23.39 16.96 -2.41
N ILE A 360 22.57 15.91 -2.28
CA ILE A 360 21.11 16.06 -2.18
C ILE A 360 20.71 16.71 -0.85
N THR A 361 21.39 16.37 0.25
CA THR A 361 21.20 17.02 1.56
C THR A 361 21.52 18.50 1.47
N LYS A 362 22.65 18.86 0.83
CA LYS A 362 23.03 20.26 0.62
C LYS A 362 22.04 21.01 -0.28
N LEU A 363 21.60 20.40 -1.37
CA LEU A 363 20.68 21.01 -2.33
C LEU A 363 19.30 21.28 -1.70
N THR A 364 18.77 20.31 -0.96
CA THR A 364 17.44 20.40 -0.36
C THR A 364 17.43 21.09 1.00
N ASN A 365 18.59 21.14 1.69
CA ASN A 365 18.70 21.50 3.10
C ASN A 365 17.84 20.61 4.02
N ASN A 366 17.58 19.37 3.59
CA ASN A 366 16.80 18.38 4.32
C ASN A 366 17.71 17.24 4.74
N LYS A 367 17.54 16.74 5.96
CA LYS A 367 18.16 15.48 6.38
C LYS A 367 17.47 14.31 5.68
N PRO A 368 18.17 13.22 5.34
CA PRO A 368 17.52 11.96 4.97
C PRO A 368 16.44 11.59 6.00
N GLY A 369 15.28 11.15 5.53
CA GLY A 369 14.11 10.80 6.35
C GLY A 369 13.18 11.95 6.71
N SER A 370 13.69 13.19 6.71
CA SER A 370 12.88 14.35 7.12
C SER A 370 11.67 14.62 6.21
N GLN A 371 11.73 14.20 4.95
CA GLN A 371 10.69 14.45 3.95
C GLN A 371 10.25 13.16 3.24
N PRO A 372 8.94 12.93 3.08
CA PRO A 372 8.42 11.74 2.41
C PRO A 372 8.79 11.65 0.92
N VAL A 373 8.62 12.74 0.16
CA VAL A 373 8.80 12.74 -1.31
C VAL A 373 9.43 14.02 -1.79
N LEU A 374 10.52 13.92 -2.56
CA LEU A 374 11.11 14.99 -3.34
C LEU A 374 10.71 14.83 -4.81
N SER A 375 9.90 15.74 -5.32
CA SER A 375 9.40 15.68 -6.71
C SER A 375 10.32 16.42 -7.69
N LEU A 376 10.49 15.87 -8.90
CA LEU A 376 11.19 16.49 -10.03
C LEU A 376 10.18 16.74 -11.17
N PRO A 377 9.26 17.72 -11.02
CA PRO A 377 8.17 17.94 -11.99
C PRO A 377 8.65 18.38 -13.37
N GLY A 378 9.89 18.87 -13.50
CA GLY A 378 10.50 19.17 -14.81
C GLY A 378 10.91 17.92 -15.61
N SER A 379 10.86 16.73 -14.99
CA SER A 379 11.06 15.46 -15.68
C SER A 379 9.83 15.09 -16.49
N ASN A 380 10.03 14.66 -17.74
CA ASN A 380 8.97 14.13 -18.59
C ASN A 380 8.29 12.89 -17.97
N TRP A 381 9.04 12.13 -17.18
CA TRP A 381 8.55 10.97 -16.42
C TRP A 381 7.79 11.38 -15.16
N VAL A 382 7.95 12.65 -14.71
CA VAL A 382 7.49 13.17 -13.43
C VAL A 382 8.00 12.30 -12.28
N LEU A 383 9.33 12.35 -12.11
CA LEU A 383 10.07 11.56 -11.13
C LEU A 383 9.80 12.05 -9.70
N SER A 384 9.75 11.10 -8.78
CA SER A 384 9.63 11.33 -7.34
C SER A 384 10.66 10.48 -6.61
N LEU A 385 11.39 11.07 -5.67
CA LEU A 385 12.42 10.41 -4.87
C LEU A 385 12.00 10.34 -3.40
N ASN A 386 12.12 9.17 -2.80
CA ASN A 386 12.06 8.97 -1.36
C ASN A 386 13.49 8.82 -0.84
N ILE A 387 13.93 9.75 0.01
CA ILE A 387 15.26 9.76 0.61
C ILE A 387 15.11 9.42 2.10
N PRO A 388 15.06 8.13 2.49
CA PRO A 388 14.79 7.71 3.86
C PRO A 388 16.00 7.90 4.79
N CYS A 389 15.75 7.85 6.10
CA CYS A 389 16.81 7.65 7.09
C CYS A 389 17.63 6.40 6.75
N GLN A 390 18.93 6.46 7.02
CA GLN A 390 19.85 5.35 6.81
C GLN A 390 20.25 4.73 8.16
N PRO A 391 20.46 3.40 8.22
CA PRO A 391 20.23 2.41 7.17
C PRO A 391 18.74 2.09 6.97
N VAL A 392 18.37 1.67 5.75
CA VAL A 392 17.00 1.24 5.40
C VAL A 392 16.78 -0.24 5.70
N PHE A 393 17.84 -1.04 5.69
CA PHE A 393 17.81 -2.47 6.01
C PHE A 393 18.73 -2.78 7.19
N HIS A 394 18.35 -3.74 8.02
CA HIS A 394 19.11 -4.13 9.21
C HIS A 394 20.54 -4.60 8.86
N GLY A 395 20.70 -5.29 7.72
CA GLY A 395 21.99 -5.78 7.21
C GLY A 395 22.72 -4.81 6.28
N GLN A 396 22.26 -3.57 6.13
CA GLN A 396 22.89 -2.57 5.27
C GLN A 396 24.23 -2.11 5.88
N PRO A 397 25.37 -2.21 5.16
CA PRO A 397 26.64 -1.69 5.63
C PRO A 397 26.63 -0.17 5.83
N ASP A 398 27.38 0.34 6.81
CA ASP A 398 27.48 1.79 7.10
C ASP A 398 28.02 2.61 5.92
N THR A 399 28.78 1.97 5.02
CA THR A 399 29.33 2.59 3.80
C THR A 399 28.36 2.60 2.62
N VAL A 400 27.17 2.02 2.78
CA VAL A 400 26.16 1.88 1.73
C VAL A 400 24.95 2.73 2.09
N GLN A 401 24.39 3.42 1.10
CA GLN A 401 23.17 4.21 1.26
C GLN A 401 22.14 3.79 0.21
N VAL A 402 20.86 3.81 0.61
CA VAL A 402 19.75 3.37 -0.24
C VAL A 402 18.66 4.43 -0.32
N PHE A 403 18.18 4.70 -1.51
CA PHE A 403 16.96 5.46 -1.73
C PHE A 403 16.09 4.79 -2.79
N SER A 404 14.84 5.21 -2.88
CA SER A 404 13.91 4.72 -3.90
C SER A 404 13.18 5.85 -4.59
N GLY A 405 12.47 5.53 -5.66
CA GLY A 405 11.64 6.49 -6.35
C GLY A 405 10.68 5.84 -7.33
N TRP A 406 9.86 6.67 -7.96
CA TRP A 406 8.88 6.27 -8.97
C TRP A 406 8.67 7.37 -10.00
N ALA A 407 8.01 7.00 -11.10
CA ALA A 407 7.57 7.93 -12.13
C ALA A 407 6.05 7.80 -12.35
N LEU A 408 5.36 8.94 -12.52
CA LEU A 408 3.93 8.93 -12.85
C LEU A 408 3.66 8.65 -14.33
N HIS A 409 4.63 8.96 -15.20
CA HIS A 409 4.54 8.80 -16.65
C HIS A 409 5.75 8.03 -17.22
N PRO A 410 5.95 6.76 -16.80
CA PRO A 410 7.10 5.96 -17.24
C PRO A 410 7.05 5.59 -18.73
N ASP A 411 5.88 5.75 -19.37
CA ASP A 411 5.66 5.55 -20.80
C ASP A 411 6.24 6.66 -21.68
N ARG A 412 6.56 7.82 -21.11
CA ARG A 412 7.07 8.99 -21.86
C ARG A 412 8.57 8.95 -22.06
N GLU A 413 9.06 9.57 -23.13
CA GLU A 413 10.50 9.72 -23.36
C GLU A 413 11.15 10.65 -22.32
N GLY A 414 12.30 10.24 -21.77
CA GLY A 414 13.06 11.04 -20.81
C GLY A 414 13.68 12.32 -21.39
N ASN A 415 14.08 13.24 -20.51
CA ASN A 415 14.67 14.51 -20.93
C ASN A 415 16.09 14.31 -21.44
N TYR A 416 16.87 13.44 -20.80
CA TYR A 416 18.28 13.20 -21.13
C TYR A 416 18.50 11.79 -21.69
N VAL A 417 17.83 10.79 -21.13
CA VAL A 417 17.72 9.46 -21.69
C VAL A 417 16.53 9.44 -22.63
N LYS A 418 16.80 9.51 -23.94
CA LYS A 418 15.81 9.62 -25.04
C LYS A 418 15.04 8.31 -25.30
N LYS A 419 14.48 7.73 -24.24
CA LYS A 419 13.66 6.51 -24.25
C LYS A 419 12.56 6.58 -23.19
N PRO A 420 11.44 5.84 -23.36
CA PRO A 420 10.51 5.55 -22.28
C PRO A 420 11.23 4.95 -21.06
N MET A 421 10.84 5.36 -19.85
CA MET A 421 11.40 4.80 -18.61
C MET A 421 11.21 3.28 -18.56
N LEU A 422 10.05 2.79 -19.02
CA LEU A 422 9.72 1.36 -19.10
C LEU A 422 10.71 0.52 -19.93
N GLN A 423 11.55 1.16 -20.74
CA GLN A 423 12.56 0.54 -21.60
C GLN A 423 14.00 0.87 -21.13
N CYS A 424 14.14 1.48 -19.95
CA CYS A 424 15.42 1.86 -19.39
C CYS A 424 15.96 0.79 -18.44
N SER A 425 17.27 0.56 -18.50
CA SER A 425 17.97 -0.15 -17.42
C SER A 425 18.06 0.72 -16.17
N GLY A 426 18.44 0.12 -15.04
CA GLY A 426 18.66 0.90 -13.82
C GLY A 426 19.72 2.00 -13.97
N SER A 427 20.83 1.74 -14.68
CA SER A 427 21.87 2.74 -14.91
C SER A 427 21.39 3.92 -15.76
N GLU A 428 20.46 3.68 -16.70
CA GLU A 428 19.83 4.73 -17.49
C GLU A 428 18.88 5.59 -16.64
N ILE A 429 18.07 4.97 -15.77
CA ILE A 429 17.22 5.68 -14.82
C ILE A 429 18.07 6.55 -13.88
N MET A 430 19.13 5.99 -13.31
CA MET A 430 20.04 6.75 -12.45
C MET A 430 20.71 7.91 -13.18
N LYS A 431 21.09 7.71 -14.45
CA LYS A 431 21.65 8.78 -15.29
C LYS A 431 20.65 9.93 -15.50
N GLU A 432 19.38 9.63 -15.78
CA GLU A 432 18.33 10.64 -15.91
C GLU A 432 18.20 11.47 -14.61
N ILE A 433 18.15 10.80 -13.45
CA ILE A 433 18.08 11.45 -12.13
C ILE A 433 19.26 12.39 -11.90
N LEU A 434 20.49 11.90 -12.13
CA LEU A 434 21.71 12.70 -11.93
C LEU A 434 21.74 13.95 -12.84
N GLN A 435 21.22 13.85 -14.06
CA GLN A 435 21.13 14.97 -14.98
C GLN A 435 20.11 16.02 -14.55
N HIS A 436 18.93 15.62 -14.05
CA HIS A 436 17.97 16.56 -13.45
C HIS A 436 18.54 17.27 -12.22
N LEU A 437 19.35 16.57 -11.41
CA LEU A 437 19.98 17.13 -10.22
C LEU A 437 21.28 17.91 -10.52
N LYS A 438 21.78 17.87 -11.76
CA LYS A 438 23.11 18.40 -12.17
C LYS A 438 24.26 17.84 -11.33
N PHE A 439 24.19 16.57 -10.96
CA PHE A 439 25.23 15.89 -10.20
C PHE A 439 26.25 15.20 -11.14
N PRO A 440 27.49 14.93 -10.69
CA PRO A 440 28.50 14.24 -11.50
C PRO A 440 28.06 12.83 -11.90
N VAL A 441 27.80 12.62 -13.19
CA VAL A 441 27.29 11.33 -13.69
C VAL A 441 28.32 10.22 -13.55
N THR A 442 29.56 10.43 -14.01
CA THR A 442 30.56 9.34 -14.12
C THR A 442 30.88 8.68 -12.79
N ASN A 443 31.16 9.46 -11.73
CA ASN A 443 31.57 8.90 -10.44
C ASN A 443 30.40 8.24 -9.70
N ILE A 444 29.27 8.93 -9.60
CA ILE A 444 28.11 8.42 -8.85
C ILE A 444 27.54 7.19 -9.55
N LEU A 445 27.43 7.21 -10.89
CA LEU A 445 26.89 6.08 -11.64
C LEU A 445 27.74 4.81 -11.48
N ALA A 446 29.08 4.94 -11.49
CA ALA A 446 30.01 3.82 -11.30
C ALA A 446 29.88 3.17 -9.91
N ASN A 447 29.42 3.92 -8.91
CA ASN A 447 29.22 3.46 -7.52
C ASN A 447 27.75 3.20 -7.19
N SER A 448 26.89 3.06 -8.20
CA SER A 448 25.45 2.86 -8.03
C SER A 448 24.98 1.54 -8.66
N ILE A 449 24.06 0.88 -7.96
CA ILE A 449 23.27 -0.24 -8.48
C ILE A 449 21.80 0.17 -8.38
N THR A 450 21.13 0.31 -9.52
CA THR A 450 19.71 0.65 -9.57
C THR A 450 18.91 -0.54 -10.07
N ILE A 451 17.87 -0.93 -9.35
CA ILE A 451 16.97 -2.01 -9.74
C ILE A 451 15.60 -1.41 -10.07
N PRO A 452 15.21 -1.35 -11.36
CA PRO A 452 13.87 -0.95 -11.76
C PRO A 452 12.85 -2.07 -11.55
N CYS A 453 11.61 -1.68 -11.29
CA CYS A 453 10.51 -2.56 -10.94
C CYS A 453 9.22 -2.02 -11.56
N ILE A 454 8.62 -2.77 -12.49
CA ILE A 454 7.32 -2.43 -13.06
C ILE A 454 6.24 -3.19 -12.33
N SER A 455 5.29 -2.47 -11.74
CA SER A 455 4.10 -3.04 -11.12
C SER A 455 2.86 -2.67 -11.93
N PRO A 456 2.30 -3.60 -12.74
CA PRO A 456 1.25 -3.29 -13.71
C PRO A 456 -0.10 -2.92 -13.05
N ARG A 457 -0.30 -3.29 -11.78
CA ARG A 457 -1.58 -3.20 -11.07
C ARG A 457 -1.49 -2.52 -9.71
N VAL A 458 -0.37 -1.83 -9.42
CA VAL A 458 -0.20 -1.26 -8.08
C VAL A 458 -1.23 -0.17 -7.77
N ARG A 459 -1.63 0.60 -8.80
CA ARG A 459 -2.67 1.63 -8.69
C ARG A 459 -4.06 1.14 -9.07
N SER A 460 -4.24 -0.16 -9.30
CA SER A 460 -5.55 -0.75 -9.60
C SER A 460 -6.63 -0.40 -8.57
N PRO A 461 -6.35 -0.34 -7.25
CA PRO A 461 -7.36 0.08 -6.28
C PRO A 461 -7.92 1.49 -6.52
N LEU A 462 -7.16 2.38 -7.19
CA LEU A 462 -7.55 3.76 -7.49
C LEU A 462 -8.37 3.90 -8.79
N LEU A 463 -8.56 2.82 -9.55
CA LEU A 463 -9.35 2.86 -10.78
C LEU A 463 -10.81 3.22 -10.49
N VAL A 464 -11.45 3.84 -11.49
CA VAL A 464 -12.88 4.14 -11.48
C VAL A 464 -13.66 2.87 -11.17
N ARG A 465 -14.63 2.97 -10.27
CA ARG A 465 -15.46 1.83 -9.85
C ARG A 465 -16.90 2.24 -9.60
N SER A 466 -17.78 1.25 -9.60
CA SER A 466 -19.11 1.32 -9.00
C SER A 466 -19.07 0.76 -7.57
N HIS A 467 -20.13 1.05 -6.82
CA HIS A 467 -20.29 0.61 -5.43
C HIS A 467 -20.11 -0.92 -5.27
N ASP A 468 -20.65 -1.71 -6.21
CA ASP A 468 -20.65 -3.17 -6.11
C ASP A 468 -19.41 -3.82 -6.77
N ASP A 469 -18.46 -3.05 -7.30
CA ASP A 469 -17.24 -3.62 -7.89
C ASP A 469 -16.32 -4.21 -6.80
N ARG A 470 -16.35 -3.65 -5.58
CA ARG A 470 -15.67 -4.21 -4.40
C ARG A 470 -16.72 -4.90 -3.51
N PRO A 471 -16.47 -6.14 -3.04
CA PRO A 471 -17.36 -6.74 -2.05
C PRO A 471 -17.15 -6.11 -0.68
N LEU A 472 -18.17 -6.21 0.19
CA LEU A 472 -18.01 -5.91 1.61
C LEU A 472 -16.98 -6.85 2.24
N VAL A 473 -16.32 -6.39 3.30
CA VAL A 473 -15.44 -7.25 4.13
C VAL A 473 -16.19 -8.49 4.62
N ILE A 474 -17.44 -8.33 5.03
CA ILE A 474 -18.37 -9.43 5.31
C ILE A 474 -19.48 -9.38 4.26
N PRO A 475 -19.45 -10.27 3.26
CA PRO A 475 -20.51 -10.33 2.26
C PRO A 475 -21.89 -10.58 2.88
N HIS A 476 -22.93 -10.10 2.22
CA HIS A 476 -24.29 -10.32 2.71
C HIS A 476 -24.66 -11.81 2.71
N HIS A 477 -25.37 -12.23 3.75
CA HIS A 477 -25.88 -13.59 3.89
C HIS A 477 -24.81 -14.68 3.84
N THR A 478 -23.58 -14.38 4.29
CA THR A 478 -22.54 -15.40 4.50
C THR A 478 -22.31 -15.68 5.98
N THR A 479 -21.96 -16.92 6.32
CA THR A 479 -21.79 -17.36 7.71
C THR A 479 -20.34 -17.39 8.15
N ASN A 480 -19.41 -17.78 7.27
CA ASN A 480 -18.05 -18.11 7.67
C ASN A 480 -16.94 -17.63 6.72
N ILE A 481 -17.22 -16.65 5.87
CA ILE A 481 -16.22 -16.06 4.98
C ILE A 481 -16.11 -14.55 5.18
N ALA A 482 -14.87 -14.05 5.15
CA ALA A 482 -14.55 -12.64 5.07
C ALA A 482 -13.57 -12.37 3.93
N PHE A 483 -13.66 -11.19 3.33
CA PHE A 483 -12.72 -10.70 2.34
C PHE A 483 -11.81 -9.62 2.93
N LEU A 484 -10.54 -9.67 2.54
CA LEU A 484 -9.49 -8.78 3.04
C LEU A 484 -8.72 -8.11 1.90
N GLY A 485 -7.92 -7.09 2.25
CA GLY A 485 -6.98 -6.43 1.34
C GLY A 485 -7.49 -5.13 0.73
N GLN A 486 -6.89 -4.70 -0.38
CA GLN A 486 -7.10 -3.37 -0.97
C GLN A 486 -8.36 -3.28 -1.84
N PHE A 487 -9.04 -4.41 -2.06
CA PHE A 487 -10.13 -4.53 -3.03
C PHE A 487 -11.49 -4.86 -2.41
N VAL A 488 -11.59 -4.76 -1.09
CA VAL A 488 -12.86 -4.82 -0.35
C VAL A 488 -13.37 -3.42 -0.05
N GLU A 489 -14.64 -3.29 0.27
CA GLU A 489 -15.26 -2.00 0.57
C GLU A 489 -15.24 -1.72 2.08
N ILE A 490 -14.52 -0.66 2.47
CA ILE A 490 -14.51 -0.07 3.81
C ILE A 490 -14.97 1.37 3.65
N PRO A 491 -16.11 1.77 4.24
CA PRO A 491 -16.66 3.12 4.06
C PRO A 491 -15.70 4.22 4.52
N ASP A 492 -15.66 5.32 3.77
CA ASP A 492 -14.88 6.56 4.04
C ASP A 492 -13.35 6.42 4.17
N GLU A 493 -12.82 5.22 4.16
CA GLU A 493 -11.38 4.95 4.30
C GLU A 493 -10.73 4.82 2.90
N PRO A 494 -9.62 5.54 2.61
CA PRO A 494 -8.92 5.42 1.34
C PRO A 494 -8.13 4.10 1.24
N THR A 495 -8.29 3.42 0.10
CA THR A 495 -7.53 2.20 -0.22
C THR A 495 -6.05 2.52 -0.53
N LEU A 496 -5.27 1.51 -0.93
CA LEU A 496 -3.83 1.59 -1.22
C LEU A 496 -3.01 2.10 -0.02
N SER A 497 -3.43 1.72 1.18
CA SER A 497 -2.71 1.99 2.44
C SER A 497 -2.58 0.72 3.27
N MET A 498 -1.56 0.65 4.13
CA MET A 498 -1.41 -0.46 5.06
C MET A 498 -2.56 -0.47 6.07
N GLU A 499 -2.92 0.70 6.59
CA GLU A 499 -4.04 0.93 7.50
C GLU A 499 -5.34 0.32 6.95
N TYR A 500 -5.66 0.50 5.66
CA TYR A 500 -6.85 -0.10 5.03
C TYR A 500 -6.93 -1.62 5.24
N SER A 501 -5.81 -2.31 5.01
CA SER A 501 -5.73 -3.77 5.16
C SER A 501 -5.85 -4.20 6.62
N VAL A 502 -5.22 -3.46 7.55
CA VAL A 502 -5.28 -3.76 8.99
C VAL A 502 -6.68 -3.51 9.55
N GLN A 503 -7.34 -2.42 9.14
CA GLN A 503 -8.71 -2.11 9.54
C GLN A 503 -9.71 -3.15 9.03
N GLY A 504 -9.60 -3.55 7.76
CA GLY A 504 -10.43 -4.61 7.18
C GLY A 504 -10.27 -5.94 7.92
N ALA A 505 -9.03 -6.30 8.26
CA ALA A 505 -8.72 -7.49 9.06
C ALA A 505 -9.35 -7.44 10.46
N GLN A 506 -9.20 -6.31 11.16
CA GLN A 506 -9.81 -6.13 12.47
C GLN A 506 -11.34 -6.19 12.42
N PHE A 507 -11.95 -5.55 11.41
CA PHE A 507 -13.40 -5.61 11.21
C PHE A 507 -13.88 -7.05 11.03
N ALA A 508 -13.21 -7.79 10.13
CA ALA A 508 -13.57 -9.16 9.81
C ALA A 508 -13.53 -10.07 11.04
N VAL A 509 -12.45 -9.99 11.82
CA VAL A 509 -12.27 -10.78 13.06
C VAL A 509 -13.33 -10.40 14.09
N ASN A 510 -13.52 -9.11 14.36
CA ASN A 510 -14.52 -8.68 15.33
C ASN A 510 -15.94 -9.14 14.95
N HIS A 511 -16.28 -9.09 13.68
CA HIS A 511 -17.61 -9.47 13.20
C HIS A 511 -17.86 -10.98 13.29
N LEU A 512 -17.00 -11.81 12.68
CA LEU A 512 -17.22 -13.26 12.60
C LEU A 512 -17.11 -13.94 13.97
N LEU A 513 -16.22 -13.43 14.84
CA LEU A 513 -16.02 -13.97 16.18
C LEU A 513 -16.93 -13.32 17.23
N GLY A 514 -17.81 -12.39 16.84
CA GLY A 514 -18.81 -11.79 17.72
C GLY A 514 -18.23 -10.91 18.83
N LEU A 515 -17.08 -10.29 18.60
CA LEU A 515 -16.44 -9.41 19.59
C LEU A 515 -17.22 -8.10 19.71
N LYS A 516 -17.67 -7.77 20.93
CA LYS A 516 -18.36 -6.50 21.24
C LYS A 516 -17.38 -5.33 21.35
N LYS A 517 -16.53 -5.13 20.35
CA LYS A 517 -15.57 -4.01 20.28
C LYS A 517 -16.12 -2.94 19.36
N GLU A 518 -16.11 -1.69 19.80
CA GLU A 518 -16.42 -0.55 18.93
C GLU A 518 -15.39 -0.49 17.79
N PHE A 519 -15.90 -0.23 16.58
CA PHE A 519 -15.03 -0.04 15.43
C PHE A 519 -14.21 1.23 15.64
N PRO A 520 -12.87 1.21 15.42
CA PRO A 520 -12.10 2.44 15.43
C PRO A 520 -12.70 3.37 14.38
N LYS A 521 -13.22 4.51 14.80
CA LYS A 521 -13.70 5.50 13.85
C LYS A 521 -12.50 5.92 13.00
N PRO A 522 -12.63 5.97 11.66
CA PRO A 522 -11.56 6.50 10.84
C PRO A 522 -11.22 7.89 11.35
N TRP A 523 -9.93 8.18 11.42
CA TRP A 523 -9.47 9.48 11.86
C TRP A 523 -10.11 10.56 10.95
N LYS A 524 -10.63 11.62 11.56
CA LYS A 524 -11.23 12.77 10.86
C LYS A 524 -10.54 14.03 11.33
N ASN A 525 -10.14 14.88 10.39
CA ASN A 525 -9.73 16.24 10.73
C ASN A 525 -10.93 17.14 10.99
N HIS A 526 -10.68 18.25 11.69
CA HIS A 526 -11.68 19.26 12.00
C HIS A 526 -12.37 19.86 10.77
N LEU A 527 -11.69 19.90 9.61
CA LEU A 527 -12.32 20.35 8.37
C LEU A 527 -13.42 19.37 7.94
N VAL A 528 -13.14 18.07 7.94
CA VAL A 528 -14.14 17.04 7.63
C VAL A 528 -15.25 17.01 8.67
N GLU A 529 -14.93 17.13 9.96
CA GLU A 529 -15.95 17.23 11.02
C GLU A 529 -16.88 18.43 10.77
N PHE A 530 -16.33 19.58 10.39
CA PHE A 530 -17.12 20.75 10.03
C PHE A 530 -17.97 20.52 8.78
N LEU A 531 -17.41 19.92 7.72
CA LEU A 531 -18.15 19.61 6.49
C LEU A 531 -19.30 18.64 6.75
N ASP A 532 -19.11 17.65 7.63
CA ASP A 532 -20.13 16.67 8.02
C ASP A 532 -21.28 17.31 8.83
N LEU A 533 -21.05 18.45 9.50
CA LEU A 533 -22.12 19.21 10.15
C LEU A 533 -23.02 19.97 9.16
N LEU A 534 -22.54 20.18 7.92
CA LEU A 534 -23.27 20.93 6.89
C LEU A 534 -24.12 20.04 5.98
N THR A 535 -23.91 18.73 6.04
CA THR A 535 -24.68 17.69 5.33
C THR A 535 -25.79 17.16 6.20
#